data_AF-A0AAZ1XZ25-F1
#
_entry.id   AF-A0AAZ1XZ25-F1
#
_cell.length_a   1.000
_cell.length_b   1.000
_cell.length_c   1.000
_cell.angle_alpha   90.00
_cell.angle_beta   90.00
_cell.angle_gamma   90.00
#
_symmetry.space_group_name_H-M   'P 1'
#
loop_
_entity.id
_entity.type
_entity.pdbx_description
1 polymer ?
#
loop_
_entity_poly.entity_id
_entity_poly.type
_entity_poly.pdbx_seq_one_letter_code
_entity_poly.pdbx_strand_id
1 'polypeptide(L)'
;MRIFFNNNIPLPPLELLHSFFFLEPMEWRRTYGRAPKMIHLEANFVQFKEELLPKEGNKALLTFPFLHIYWTDCCDTEMYKSSVKEDMMRWQNSLRTHGSSDWVIIVVETNDTKKKNKTNILPRSSIVDKIRSDFCNKQSDRCVVLSDPLKDSSRSQESWNSLLLKLRTLLLMSFTKNLGRFEDEMRTLREKRTQPGWSFCEYFMVQEELAFVFEMLQQFEDALVQYDELDALFTQYVLNFGAGGT
;
A
#
# COMPACT_ATOMS: atom_id res chain seq x y z
N MET A 1 4.29 -4.18 5.87
CA MET A 1 3.99 -3.67 4.49
C MET A 1 4.57 -2.26 4.33
N ARG A 2 4.93 -1.80 3.14
CA ARG A 2 5.50 -0.45 2.93
C ARG A 2 4.45 0.51 2.36
N ILE A 3 4.32 1.70 2.95
CA ILE A 3 3.50 2.81 2.44
C ILE A 3 4.42 3.96 2.07
N PHE A 4 4.35 4.45 0.83
CA PHE A 4 5.22 5.51 0.35
C PHE A 4 4.53 6.86 0.36
N PHE A 5 5.18 7.92 0.82
CA PHE A 5 4.62 9.27 0.87
C PHE A 5 5.55 10.32 0.25
N ASN A 6 5.00 11.34 -0.39
CA ASN A 6 5.77 12.43 -1.01
C ASN A 6 6.39 13.41 0.01
N ASN A 7 7.36 14.21 -0.44
CA ASN A 7 8.19 15.08 0.41
C ASN A 7 7.53 16.41 0.84
N ASN A 8 6.28 16.64 0.43
CA ASN A 8 5.72 18.00 0.46
C ASN A 8 5.21 18.42 1.84
N ILE A 9 4.94 17.46 2.73
CA ILE A 9 4.51 17.75 4.10
C ILE A 9 5.33 16.89 5.05
N PRO A 10 5.91 17.45 6.14
CA PRO A 10 6.42 16.61 7.22
C PRO A 10 5.26 15.73 7.67
N LEU A 11 5.48 14.41 7.70
CA LEU A 11 4.46 13.49 8.22
C LEU A 11 3.94 14.04 9.56
N PRO A 12 2.63 13.92 9.85
CA PRO A 12 2.16 14.09 11.22
C PRO A 12 3.10 13.27 12.14
N PRO A 13 3.46 13.78 13.33
CA PRO A 13 4.44 13.17 14.21
C PRO A 13 4.31 11.64 14.23
N LEU A 14 5.43 10.90 14.23
CA LEU A 14 5.41 9.42 14.21
C LEU A 14 4.46 8.83 15.27
N GLU A 15 4.25 9.54 16.37
CA GLU A 15 3.28 9.25 17.43
C GLU A 15 1.83 9.16 16.93
N LEU A 16 1.40 10.01 15.99
CA LEU A 16 0.08 9.91 15.36
C LEU A 16 0.01 8.72 14.40
N LEU A 17 1.13 8.33 13.77
CA LEU A 17 1.19 7.11 12.96
C LEU A 17 1.25 5.84 13.82
N HIS A 18 1.71 5.90 15.07
CA HIS A 18 1.60 4.77 16.01
C HIS A 18 0.15 4.31 16.16
N SER A 19 -0.82 5.25 16.15
CA SER A 19 -2.23 4.89 16.15
C SER A 19 -2.63 4.01 14.97
N PHE A 20 -1.91 4.03 13.83
CA PHE A 20 -2.14 3.12 12.71
C PHE A 20 -1.73 1.67 13.02
N PHE A 21 -0.60 1.49 13.72
CA PHE A 21 -0.01 0.19 14.02
C PHE A 21 -0.76 -0.59 15.10
N PHE A 22 -1.40 0.08 16.05
CA PHE A 22 -2.11 -0.54 17.18
C PHE A 22 -3.62 -0.76 16.94
N LEU A 23 -4.09 -0.69 15.69
CA LEU A 23 -5.51 -0.84 15.37
C LEU A 23 -5.95 -2.31 15.36
N GLU A 24 -7.17 -2.53 15.87
CA GLU A 24 -7.83 -3.85 16.02
C GLU A 24 -7.75 -4.74 14.77
N PRO A 25 -7.65 -6.08 14.93
CA PRO A 25 -7.55 -6.99 13.80
C PRO A 25 -8.64 -6.74 12.75
N MET A 26 -8.30 -6.88 11.47
CA MET A 26 -9.25 -6.71 10.35
C MET A 26 -9.73 -8.05 9.85
N GLU A 27 -11.00 -8.13 9.48
CA GLU A 27 -11.51 -9.26 8.72
C GLU A 27 -10.90 -9.23 7.31
N TRP A 28 -10.13 -10.27 6.99
CA TRP A 28 -9.54 -10.49 5.69
C TRP A 28 -10.26 -11.61 4.96
N ARG A 29 -10.77 -11.27 3.79
CA ARG A 29 -11.44 -12.20 2.88
C ARG A 29 -10.50 -12.55 1.75
N ARG A 30 -10.05 -13.79 1.73
CA ARG A 30 -9.18 -14.31 0.68
C ARG A 30 -9.96 -14.61 -0.58
N THR A 31 -9.26 -14.62 -1.71
CA THR A 31 -9.77 -15.16 -2.97
C THR A 31 -10.06 -16.66 -2.86
N TYR A 32 -10.86 -17.19 -3.79
CA TYR A 32 -11.21 -18.62 -3.87
C TYR A 32 -12.05 -19.19 -2.71
N GLY A 33 -12.84 -18.34 -2.04
CA GLY A 33 -13.87 -18.81 -1.10
C GLY A 33 -13.33 -19.40 0.20
N ARG A 34 -12.06 -19.15 0.55
CA ARG A 34 -11.52 -19.53 1.87
C ARG A 34 -12.27 -18.75 2.97
N ALA A 35 -12.38 -19.37 4.15
CA ALA A 35 -12.99 -18.73 5.30
C ALA A 35 -12.30 -17.39 5.62
N PRO A 36 -13.07 -16.35 6.02
CA PRO A 36 -12.47 -15.09 6.48
C PRO A 36 -11.57 -15.33 7.69
N LYS A 37 -10.46 -14.58 7.77
CA LYS A 37 -9.53 -14.62 8.90
C LYS A 37 -9.34 -13.23 9.49
N MET A 38 -9.07 -13.15 10.78
CA MET A 38 -8.72 -11.89 11.44
C MET A 38 -7.21 -11.70 11.37
N ILE A 39 -6.75 -10.60 10.75
CA ILE A 39 -5.32 -10.32 10.55
C ILE A 39 -4.90 -8.99 11.16
N HIS A 40 -3.62 -8.89 11.50
CA HIS A 40 -2.98 -7.61 11.81
C HIS A 40 -2.20 -7.12 10.60
N LEU A 41 -2.43 -5.86 10.22
CA LEU A 41 -1.71 -5.19 9.14
C LEU A 41 -0.76 -4.16 9.72
N GLU A 42 0.54 -4.45 9.64
CA GLU A 42 1.58 -3.48 10.00
C GLU A 42 2.12 -2.77 8.76
N ALA A 43 2.25 -1.45 8.82
CA ALA A 43 2.67 -0.64 7.69
C ALA A 43 3.82 0.32 8.04
N ASN A 44 4.99 0.08 7.46
CA ASN A 44 6.13 0.99 7.55
C ASN A 44 5.98 2.13 6.54
N PHE A 45 5.98 3.36 7.05
CA PHE A 45 5.94 4.56 6.21
C PHE A 45 7.36 4.90 5.74
N VAL A 46 7.53 4.98 4.42
CA VAL A 46 8.82 5.22 3.78
C VAL A 46 8.67 6.42 2.84
N GLN A 47 9.67 7.28 2.81
CA GLN A 47 9.69 8.40 1.87
C GLN A 47 9.65 7.88 0.42
N PHE A 48 8.79 8.46 -0.40
CA PHE A 48 8.70 8.12 -1.81
C PHE A 48 10.01 8.46 -2.51
N LYS A 49 10.55 7.44 -3.18
CA LYS A 49 11.69 7.55 -4.08
C LYS A 49 11.42 6.64 -5.27
N GLU A 50 11.61 7.16 -6.48
CA GLU A 50 11.27 6.44 -7.71
C GLU A 50 12.08 5.15 -7.85
N GLU A 51 13.33 5.14 -7.39
CA GLU A 51 14.20 3.96 -7.41
C GLU A 51 13.73 2.79 -6.52
N LEU A 52 12.78 3.05 -5.61
CA LEU A 52 12.18 2.05 -4.73
C LEU A 52 10.88 1.46 -5.30
N LEU A 53 10.45 1.89 -6.49
CA LEU A 53 9.30 1.33 -7.18
C LEU A 53 9.60 -0.08 -7.74
N PRO A 54 8.54 -0.89 -7.99
CA PRO A 54 8.67 -2.19 -8.66
C PRO A 54 9.50 -2.12 -9.93
N LYS A 55 10.56 -2.95 -9.99
CA LYS A 55 11.35 -3.17 -11.21
C LYS A 55 10.85 -4.43 -11.90
N GLU A 56 10.91 -4.46 -13.23
CA GLU A 56 10.51 -5.63 -14.01
C GLU A 56 11.27 -6.89 -13.55
N GLY A 57 10.54 -8.01 -13.46
CA GLY A 57 11.10 -9.32 -13.12
C GLY A 57 11.33 -9.59 -11.63
N ASN A 58 11.12 -8.62 -10.73
CA ASN A 58 11.22 -8.89 -9.29
C ASN A 58 9.91 -9.50 -8.76
N LYS A 59 10.03 -10.69 -8.16
CA LYS A 59 8.91 -11.48 -7.64
C LYS A 59 8.65 -11.27 -6.14
N ALA A 60 9.48 -10.49 -5.45
CA ALA A 60 9.37 -10.32 -4.01
C ALA A 60 8.14 -9.50 -3.62
N LEU A 61 7.26 -10.08 -2.82
CA LEU A 61 6.01 -9.48 -2.38
C LEU A 61 6.23 -8.31 -1.41
N LEU A 62 7.18 -8.45 -0.48
CA LEU A 62 7.37 -7.50 0.62
C LEU A 62 8.36 -6.36 0.32
N THR A 63 9.07 -6.45 -0.80
CA THR A 63 10.09 -5.46 -1.18
C THR A 63 9.47 -4.14 -1.61
N PHE A 64 8.26 -4.17 -2.18
CA PHE A 64 7.62 -3.04 -2.84
C PHE A 64 6.52 -2.39 -2.01
N PRO A 65 6.21 -1.11 -2.30
CA PRO A 65 5.11 -0.41 -1.65
C PRO A 65 3.76 -1.02 -2.02
N PHE A 66 2.90 -1.16 -1.01
CA PHE A 66 1.49 -1.58 -1.17
C PHE A 66 0.56 -0.38 -1.34
N LEU A 67 0.97 0.81 -0.93
CA LEU A 67 0.16 2.02 -1.08
C LEU A 67 1.04 3.24 -1.24
N HIS A 68 0.67 4.13 -2.16
CA HIS A 68 1.30 5.43 -2.34
C HIS A 68 0.38 6.55 -1.85
N ILE A 69 0.93 7.52 -1.14
CA ILE A 69 0.21 8.65 -0.58
C ILE A 69 0.82 9.95 -1.12
N TYR A 70 -0.02 10.82 -1.66
CA TYR A 70 0.37 12.19 -2.00
C TYR A 70 -0.30 13.17 -1.06
N TRP A 71 0.49 13.82 -0.23
CA TRP A 71 0.08 14.89 0.68
C TRP A 71 0.17 16.25 -0.01
N THR A 72 -0.85 17.08 0.18
CA THR A 72 -0.87 18.49 -0.23
C THR A 72 -1.72 19.31 0.74
N ASP A 73 -1.27 20.50 1.09
CA ASP A 73 -1.99 21.52 1.85
C ASP A 73 -2.40 22.70 0.95
N CYS A 74 -2.24 22.54 -0.37
CA CYS A 74 -2.47 23.58 -1.35
C CYS A 74 -3.91 24.12 -1.24
N CYS A 75 -4.03 25.37 -0.81
CA CYS A 75 -5.31 26.08 -0.68
C CYS A 75 -5.49 27.21 -1.71
N ASP A 76 -4.43 27.54 -2.46
CA ASP A 76 -4.41 28.61 -3.46
C ASP A 76 -4.54 28.07 -4.89
N THR A 77 -5.42 28.69 -5.68
CA THR A 77 -5.71 28.25 -7.06
C THR A 77 -4.58 28.56 -8.03
N GLU A 78 -3.88 29.67 -7.87
CA GLU A 78 -2.79 30.06 -8.78
C GLU A 78 -1.53 29.24 -8.47
N MET A 79 -1.25 28.96 -7.19
CA MET A 79 -0.22 28.00 -6.79
C MET A 79 -0.49 26.61 -7.37
N TYR A 80 -1.74 26.14 -7.31
CA TYR A 80 -2.09 24.85 -7.89
C TYR A 80 -1.81 24.76 -9.39
N LYS A 81 -2.23 25.77 -10.15
CA LYS A 81 -2.01 25.81 -11.60
C LYS A 81 -0.55 25.94 -11.98
N SER A 82 0.23 26.69 -11.20
CA SER A 82 1.62 27.01 -11.53
C SER A 82 2.63 25.93 -11.16
N SER A 83 2.36 25.10 -10.15
CA SER A 83 3.34 24.12 -9.65
C SER A 83 2.70 22.80 -9.19
N VAL A 84 1.78 22.84 -8.21
CA VAL A 84 1.30 21.64 -7.52
C VAL A 84 0.66 20.63 -8.47
N LYS A 85 -0.11 21.10 -9.47
CA LYS A 85 -0.72 20.21 -10.47
C LYS A 85 0.35 19.47 -11.29
N GLU A 86 1.43 20.14 -11.66
CA GLU A 86 2.52 19.52 -12.43
C GLU A 86 3.25 18.47 -11.61
N ASP A 87 3.54 18.75 -10.34
CA ASP A 87 4.19 17.80 -9.43
C ASP A 87 3.33 16.56 -9.18
N MET A 88 2.03 16.73 -8.98
CA MET A 88 1.08 15.63 -8.86
C MET A 88 0.99 14.78 -10.13
N MET A 89 1.01 15.42 -11.31
CA MET A 89 1.05 14.72 -12.60
C MET A 89 2.33 13.91 -12.75
N ARG A 90 3.50 14.47 -12.41
CA ARG A 90 4.78 13.76 -12.45
C ARG A 90 4.78 12.55 -11.52
N TRP A 91 4.32 12.71 -10.28
CA TRP A 91 4.19 11.61 -9.33
C TRP A 91 3.28 10.49 -9.85
N GLN A 92 2.06 10.82 -10.31
CA GLN A 92 1.11 9.81 -10.78
C GLN A 92 1.60 9.11 -12.07
N ASN A 93 2.31 9.82 -12.93
CA ASN A 93 2.93 9.25 -14.12
C ASN A 93 4.07 8.28 -13.75
N SER A 94 4.92 8.62 -12.77
CA SER A 94 5.95 7.70 -12.26
C SER A 94 5.34 6.39 -11.74
N LEU A 95 4.26 6.48 -10.96
CA LEU A 95 3.53 5.29 -10.48
C LEU A 95 3.00 4.44 -11.65
N ARG A 96 2.38 5.08 -12.64
CA ARG A 96 1.82 4.40 -13.82
C ARG A 96 2.89 3.67 -14.62
N THR A 97 4.04 4.31 -14.85
CA THR A 97 5.17 3.72 -15.57
C THR A 97 5.70 2.45 -14.90
N HIS A 98 5.62 2.37 -13.58
CA HIS A 98 6.06 1.20 -12.80
C HIS A 98 4.91 0.22 -12.46
N GLY A 99 3.74 0.38 -13.06
CA GLY A 99 2.58 -0.49 -12.82
C GLY A 99 1.92 -0.34 -11.45
N SER A 100 2.30 0.69 -10.67
CA SER A 100 1.68 0.99 -9.38
C SER A 100 0.32 1.65 -9.58
N SER A 101 -0.74 0.97 -9.12
CA SER A 101 -2.13 1.42 -9.24
C SER A 101 -2.78 1.78 -7.90
N ASP A 102 -2.13 1.46 -6.78
CA ASP A 102 -2.65 1.70 -5.44
C ASP A 102 -2.11 3.00 -4.86
N TRP A 103 -2.92 4.05 -4.92
CA TRP A 103 -2.56 5.36 -4.40
C TRP A 103 -3.74 6.08 -3.75
N VAL A 104 -3.45 7.14 -2.99
CA VAL A 104 -4.42 8.07 -2.41
C VAL A 104 -3.81 9.47 -2.32
N ILE A 105 -4.61 10.49 -2.56
CA ILE A 105 -4.26 11.90 -2.37
C ILE A 105 -4.92 12.37 -1.08
N ILE A 106 -4.14 13.00 -0.20
CA ILE A 106 -4.62 13.58 1.04
C ILE A 106 -4.44 15.10 0.96
N VAL A 107 -5.55 15.82 1.02
CA VAL A 107 -5.59 17.28 1.02
C VAL A 107 -5.82 17.77 2.45
N VAL A 108 -4.82 18.43 3.04
CA VAL A 108 -4.89 18.97 4.40
C VAL A 108 -5.52 20.37 4.38
N GLU A 109 -6.64 20.53 5.08
CA GLU A 109 -7.32 21.82 5.24
C GLU A 109 -6.79 22.57 6.48
N THR A 110 -5.93 23.56 6.26
CA THR A 110 -5.54 24.53 7.29
C THR A 110 -6.50 25.72 7.28
N ASN A 111 -7.38 25.81 8.28
CA ASN A 111 -8.45 26.81 8.35
C ASN A 111 -8.00 28.29 8.52
N ASP A 112 -6.70 28.60 8.56
CA ASP A 112 -6.22 29.91 9.04
C ASP A 112 -6.31 31.05 8.02
N THR A 113 -6.74 30.78 6.78
CA THR A 113 -6.87 31.82 5.73
C THR A 113 -8.29 32.37 5.52
N LYS A 114 -9.33 31.85 6.21
CA LYS A 114 -10.72 32.34 6.05
C LYS A 114 -11.11 33.49 6.99
N LYS A 115 -10.19 34.40 7.30
CA LYS A 115 -10.51 35.72 7.89
C LYS A 115 -10.02 36.88 7.03
N LYS A 116 -10.18 36.83 5.71
CA LYS A 116 -10.17 38.05 4.88
C LYS A 116 -11.24 37.99 3.78
N ASN A 117 -12.28 38.79 3.99
CA ASN A 117 -13.16 39.45 3.01
C ASN A 117 -13.25 38.86 1.59
N LYS A 118 -14.44 38.43 1.17
CA LYS A 118 -15.26 39.13 0.17
C LYS A 118 -16.45 38.30 -0.31
N THR A 119 -17.60 38.98 -0.31
CA THR A 119 -18.72 38.82 -1.24
C THR A 119 -18.27 38.41 -2.65
N ASN A 120 -18.63 37.22 -3.12
CA ASN A 120 -18.63 36.85 -4.54
C ASN A 120 -19.70 35.77 -4.78
N ILE A 121 -20.64 36.09 -5.67
CA ILE A 121 -21.95 35.45 -5.89
C ILE A 121 -21.87 34.23 -6.84
N LEU A 122 -20.69 33.61 -6.99
CA LEU A 122 -20.53 32.40 -7.82
C LEU A 122 -19.79 31.32 -7.03
N PRO A 123 -20.29 30.07 -6.99
CA PRO A 123 -19.58 28.96 -6.38
C PRO A 123 -18.36 28.63 -7.24
N ARG A 124 -17.17 29.11 -6.83
CA ARG A 124 -15.92 28.61 -7.41
C ARG A 124 -15.70 27.19 -6.93
N SER A 125 -15.34 26.29 -7.84
CA SER A 125 -14.90 24.94 -7.48
C SER A 125 -13.73 25.02 -6.50
N SER A 126 -13.81 24.26 -5.42
CA SER A 126 -12.74 24.21 -4.43
C SER A 126 -11.49 23.58 -5.03
N ILE A 127 -10.34 23.77 -4.38
CA ILE A 127 -9.10 23.12 -4.81
C ILE A 127 -9.23 21.60 -4.77
N VAL A 128 -9.95 21.08 -3.78
CA VAL A 128 -10.26 19.65 -3.64
C VAL A 128 -11.07 19.17 -4.84
N ASP A 129 -12.06 19.93 -5.29
CA ASP A 129 -12.87 19.56 -6.46
C ASP A 129 -12.03 19.52 -7.75
N LYS A 130 -11.09 20.46 -7.89
CA LYS A 130 -10.13 20.47 -9.02
C LYS A 130 -9.21 19.25 -8.98
N ILE A 131 -8.63 18.94 -7.81
CA ILE A 131 -7.79 17.75 -7.61
C ILE A 131 -8.56 16.47 -7.94
N ARG A 132 -9.80 16.33 -7.45
CA ARG A 132 -10.65 15.18 -7.77
C ARG A 132 -10.92 15.06 -9.27
N SER A 133 -11.24 16.18 -9.92
CA SER A 133 -11.50 16.22 -11.36
C SER A 133 -10.25 15.87 -12.17
N ASP A 134 -9.08 16.36 -11.76
CA ASP A 134 -7.83 16.20 -12.50
C ASP A 134 -7.21 14.80 -12.31
N PHE A 135 -7.28 14.22 -11.10
CA PHE A 135 -6.52 13.02 -10.74
C PHE A 135 -7.35 11.79 -10.39
N CYS A 136 -8.57 11.99 -9.87
CA CYS A 136 -9.38 10.90 -9.34
C CYS A 136 -10.40 10.35 -10.33
N ASN A 137 -10.76 11.09 -11.38
CA ASN A 137 -11.76 10.67 -12.37
C ASN A 137 -13.04 10.13 -11.66
N LYS A 138 -13.39 8.86 -11.90
CA LYS A 138 -14.54 8.17 -11.27
C LYS A 138 -14.23 7.60 -9.87
N GLN A 139 -12.99 7.68 -9.39
CA GLN A 139 -12.52 7.17 -8.10
C GLN A 139 -12.37 8.32 -7.09
N SER A 140 -13.44 9.09 -6.87
CA SER A 140 -13.40 10.26 -5.98
C SER A 140 -12.98 9.92 -4.54
N ASP A 141 -13.14 8.66 -4.14
CA ASP A 141 -12.71 8.10 -2.86
C ASP A 141 -11.18 8.01 -2.70
N ARG A 142 -10.42 8.23 -3.78
CA ARG A 142 -8.95 8.36 -3.78
C ARG A 142 -8.46 9.74 -3.35
N CYS A 143 -9.34 10.71 -3.13
CA CYS A 143 -9.00 12.04 -2.61
C CYS A 143 -9.67 12.27 -1.25
N VAL A 144 -8.87 12.18 -0.19
CA VAL A 144 -9.30 12.37 1.19
C VAL A 144 -9.01 13.80 1.62
N VAL A 145 -9.98 14.43 2.28
CA VAL A 145 -9.77 15.74 2.92
C VAL A 145 -9.49 15.49 4.40
N LEU A 146 -8.34 15.95 4.87
CA LEU A 146 -7.94 15.85 6.26
C LEU A 146 -8.02 17.23 6.90
N SER A 147 -8.74 17.38 8.01
CA SER A 147 -8.66 18.62 8.79
C SER A 147 -7.32 18.63 9.52
N ASP A 148 -6.72 19.80 9.69
CA ASP A 148 -5.41 19.94 10.36
C ASP A 148 -5.28 19.04 11.62
N PRO A 149 -4.46 17.97 11.55
CA PRO A 149 -4.38 16.96 12.61
C PRO A 149 -3.73 17.51 13.88
N LEU A 150 -3.07 18.68 13.81
CA LEU A 150 -2.44 19.33 14.96
C LEU A 150 -3.43 20.17 15.78
N LYS A 151 -4.66 20.37 15.28
CA LYS A 151 -5.71 21.08 16.02
C LYS A 151 -6.49 20.12 16.92
N ASP A 152 -6.52 20.40 18.22
CA ASP A 152 -7.32 19.63 19.18
C ASP A 152 -8.81 20.01 19.06
N SER A 153 -9.50 19.34 18.14
CA SER A 153 -10.93 19.52 17.88
C SER A 153 -11.58 18.21 17.48
N SER A 154 -12.87 18.05 17.77
CA SER A 154 -13.64 16.86 17.38
C SER A 154 -13.56 16.60 15.87
N ARG A 155 -13.68 17.65 15.06
CA ARG A 155 -13.56 17.58 13.59
C ARG A 155 -12.19 17.05 13.14
N SER A 156 -11.11 17.49 13.78
CA SER A 156 -9.77 16.99 13.49
C SER A 156 -9.66 15.50 13.79
N GLN A 157 -10.05 15.10 15.01
CA GLN A 157 -10.03 13.71 15.47
C GLN A 157 -10.89 12.78 14.57
N GLU A 158 -12.11 13.19 14.23
CA GLU A 158 -13.00 12.45 13.34
C GLU A 158 -12.41 12.28 11.93
N SER A 159 -11.83 13.34 11.37
CA SER A 159 -11.20 13.29 10.05
C SER A 159 -9.95 12.41 10.04
N TRP A 160 -9.18 12.42 11.15
CA TRP A 160 -8.02 11.55 11.34
C TRP A 160 -8.42 10.08 11.44
N ASN A 161 -9.43 9.76 12.27
CA ASN A 161 -9.95 8.39 12.40
C ASN A 161 -10.50 7.87 11.06
N SER A 162 -11.20 8.71 10.31
CA SER A 162 -11.70 8.38 8.97
C SER A 162 -10.57 8.12 7.98
N LEU A 163 -9.48 8.90 8.05
CA LEU A 163 -8.28 8.67 7.24
C LEU A 163 -7.64 7.32 7.60
N LEU A 164 -7.42 7.02 8.89
CA LEU A 164 -6.84 5.76 9.33
C LEU A 164 -7.64 4.55 8.82
N LEU A 165 -8.97 4.60 8.94
CA LEU A 165 -9.86 3.56 8.42
C LEU A 165 -9.78 3.41 6.89
N LYS A 166 -9.68 4.54 6.18
CA LYS A 166 -9.51 4.53 4.72
C LYS A 166 -8.17 3.92 4.31
N LEU A 167 -7.08 4.30 4.99
CA LEU A 167 -5.74 3.76 4.74
C LEU A 167 -5.70 2.25 5.00
N ARG A 168 -6.34 1.76 6.08
CA ARG A 168 -6.49 0.34 6.37
C ARG A 168 -7.19 -0.40 5.24
N THR A 169 -8.34 0.12 4.81
CA THR A 169 -9.12 -0.46 3.70
C THR A 169 -8.29 -0.53 2.42
N LEU A 170 -7.63 0.58 2.03
CA LEU A 170 -6.81 0.63 0.82
C LEU A 170 -5.60 -0.31 0.90
N LEU A 171 -4.94 -0.37 2.06
CA LEU A 171 -3.81 -1.27 2.29
C LEU A 171 -4.24 -2.73 2.21
N LEU A 172 -5.35 -3.10 2.87
CA LEU A 172 -5.90 -4.45 2.82
C LEU A 172 -6.28 -4.87 1.39
N MET A 173 -6.89 -3.96 0.63
CA MET A 173 -7.24 -4.20 -0.78
C MET A 173 -6.00 -4.44 -1.63
N SER A 174 -4.99 -3.57 -1.51
CA SER A 174 -3.74 -3.75 -2.25
C SER A 174 -3.01 -5.03 -1.83
N PHE A 175 -2.92 -5.29 -0.53
CA PHE A 175 -2.32 -6.51 0.00
C PHE A 175 -2.99 -7.76 -0.55
N THR A 176 -4.32 -7.84 -0.49
CA THR A 176 -5.08 -9.00 -0.97
C THR A 176 -4.84 -9.26 -2.45
N LYS A 177 -4.81 -8.19 -3.26
CA LYS A 177 -4.52 -8.27 -4.70
C LYS A 177 -3.09 -8.76 -4.96
N ASN A 178 -2.10 -8.18 -4.27
CA ASN A 178 -0.69 -8.53 -4.46
C ASN A 178 -0.37 -9.95 -3.96
N LEU A 179 -0.92 -10.35 -2.82
CA LEU A 179 -0.79 -11.73 -2.33
C LEU A 179 -1.43 -12.72 -3.30
N GLY A 180 -2.63 -12.43 -3.81
CA GLY A 180 -3.29 -13.31 -4.79
C GLY A 180 -2.43 -13.52 -6.03
N ARG A 181 -1.86 -12.44 -6.58
CA ARG A 181 -0.92 -12.53 -7.70
C ARG A 181 0.32 -13.34 -7.36
N PHE A 182 0.90 -13.13 -6.18
CA PHE A 182 2.08 -13.84 -5.71
C PHE A 182 1.81 -15.35 -5.56
N GLU A 183 0.68 -15.74 -4.96
CA GLU A 183 0.27 -17.15 -4.86
C GLU A 183 0.06 -17.80 -6.25
N ASP A 184 -0.47 -17.05 -7.22
CA ASP A 184 -0.65 -17.54 -8.59
C ASP A 184 0.68 -17.73 -9.33
N GLU A 185 1.63 -16.79 -9.16
CA GLU A 185 2.98 -16.90 -9.70
C GLU A 185 3.75 -18.08 -9.06
N MET A 186 3.61 -18.27 -7.74
CA MET A 186 4.15 -19.42 -7.02
C MET A 186 3.56 -20.74 -7.52
N ARG A 187 2.24 -20.81 -7.74
CA ARG A 187 1.58 -22.01 -8.31
C ARG A 187 2.13 -22.34 -9.70
N THR A 188 2.28 -21.33 -10.55
CA THR A 188 2.87 -21.48 -11.89
C THR A 188 4.31 -21.98 -11.82
N LEU A 189 5.09 -21.50 -10.85
CA LEU A 189 6.46 -21.97 -10.62
C LEU A 189 6.47 -23.44 -10.17
N ARG A 190 5.56 -23.85 -9.28
CA ARG A 190 5.41 -25.24 -8.83
C ARG A 190 5.04 -26.20 -9.96
N GLU A 191 4.13 -25.80 -10.85
CA GLU A 191 3.70 -26.62 -11.99
C GLU A 191 4.84 -26.91 -12.97
N LYS A 192 5.83 -26.01 -13.05
CA LYS A 192 7.03 -26.18 -13.89
C LYS A 192 8.11 -27.06 -13.26
N ARG A 193 7.89 -27.66 -12.08
CA ARG A 193 8.92 -28.43 -11.34
C ARG A 193 9.59 -29.57 -12.12
N THR A 194 8.92 -30.12 -13.13
CA THR A 194 9.45 -31.21 -13.98
C THR A 194 10.13 -30.70 -15.25
N GLN A 195 10.08 -29.39 -15.51
CA GLN A 195 10.65 -28.80 -16.72
C GLN A 195 12.15 -28.53 -16.54
N PRO A 196 12.97 -28.72 -17.60
CA PRO A 196 14.37 -28.32 -17.59
C PRO A 196 14.51 -26.83 -17.27
N GLY A 197 15.48 -26.47 -16.42
CA GLY A 197 15.73 -25.09 -16.02
C GLY A 197 14.90 -24.60 -14.84
N TRP A 198 14.04 -25.43 -14.25
CA TRP A 198 13.39 -25.13 -12.99
C TRP A 198 14.41 -25.13 -11.84
N SER A 199 14.28 -24.16 -10.92
CA SER A 199 15.16 -24.00 -9.76
C SER A 199 14.42 -24.26 -8.46
N PHE A 200 14.86 -25.28 -7.72
CA PHE A 200 14.37 -25.56 -6.37
C PHE A 200 14.60 -24.38 -5.44
N CYS A 201 15.80 -23.79 -5.44
CA CYS A 201 16.14 -22.66 -4.59
C CYS A 201 15.24 -21.44 -4.87
N GLU A 202 14.90 -21.18 -6.14
CA GLU A 202 13.97 -20.10 -6.49
C GLU A 202 12.58 -20.35 -5.90
N TYR A 203 12.05 -21.57 -6.07
CA TYR A 203 10.75 -21.95 -5.51
C TYR A 203 10.76 -21.92 -3.98
N PHE A 204 11.82 -22.41 -3.34
CA PHE A 204 12.00 -22.40 -1.90
C PHE A 204 11.92 -20.98 -1.32
N MET A 205 12.65 -20.02 -1.91
CA MET A 205 12.61 -18.62 -1.48
C MET A 205 11.22 -17.99 -1.61
N VAL A 206 10.50 -18.29 -2.69
CA VAL A 206 9.13 -17.78 -2.89
C VAL A 206 8.17 -18.38 -1.85
N GLN A 207 8.30 -19.66 -1.54
CA GLN A 207 7.45 -20.32 -0.53
C GLN A 207 7.80 -19.86 0.90
N GLU A 208 9.07 -19.60 1.19
CA GLU A 208 9.51 -19.04 2.48
C GLU A 208 8.98 -17.61 2.66
N GLU A 209 9.01 -16.78 1.63
CA GLU A 209 8.41 -15.45 1.68
C GLU A 209 6.89 -15.52 1.94
N LEU A 210 6.17 -16.51 1.39
CA LEU A 210 4.76 -16.73 1.71
C LEU A 210 4.54 -17.08 3.20
N ALA A 211 5.36 -17.96 3.75
CA ALA A 211 5.30 -18.36 5.16
C ALA A 211 5.54 -17.15 6.08
N PHE A 212 6.56 -16.37 5.77
CA PHE A 212 6.89 -15.14 6.49
C PHE A 212 5.76 -14.11 6.42
N VAL A 213 5.10 -13.97 5.28
CA VAL A 213 3.92 -13.09 5.15
C VAL A 213 2.79 -13.54 6.08
N PHE A 214 2.51 -14.83 6.18
CA PHE A 214 1.50 -15.33 7.12
C PHE A 214 1.90 -15.08 8.57
N GLU A 215 3.18 -15.19 8.92
CA GLU A 215 3.70 -14.82 10.24
C GLU A 215 3.49 -13.32 10.54
N MET A 216 3.80 -12.44 9.59
CA MET A 216 3.54 -11.00 9.73
C MET A 216 2.06 -10.67 9.93
N LEU A 217 1.16 -11.49 9.38
CA LEU A 217 -0.30 -11.37 9.57
C LEU A 217 -0.80 -12.03 10.87
N GLN A 218 0.11 -12.61 11.66
CA GLN A 218 -0.16 -13.45 12.83
C GLN A 218 -1.04 -14.67 12.52
N GLN A 219 -0.97 -15.18 11.28
CA GLN A 219 -1.62 -16.42 10.87
C GLN A 219 -0.66 -17.60 11.04
N PHE A 220 -0.29 -17.89 12.28
CA PHE A 220 0.75 -18.86 12.60
C PHE A 220 0.44 -20.28 12.09
N GLU A 221 -0.84 -20.68 12.08
CA GLU A 221 -1.24 -21.97 11.52
C GLU A 221 -0.98 -22.05 10.00
N ASP A 222 -1.29 -20.99 9.24
CA ASP A 222 -1.00 -20.96 7.80
C ASP A 222 0.51 -20.93 7.54
N ALA A 223 1.26 -20.18 8.35
CA ALA A 223 2.71 -20.10 8.26
C ALA A 223 3.35 -21.47 8.52
N LEU A 224 2.92 -22.16 9.58
CA LEU A 224 3.43 -23.49 9.94
C LEU A 224 3.21 -24.51 8.82
N VAL A 225 2.04 -24.51 8.18
CA VAL A 225 1.78 -25.38 7.02
C VAL A 225 2.78 -25.12 5.88
N GLN A 226 3.15 -23.85 5.63
CA GLN A 226 4.16 -23.55 4.61
C GLN A 226 5.56 -24.02 5.03
N TYR A 227 5.95 -23.82 6.29
CA TYR A 227 7.25 -24.24 6.81
C TYR A 227 7.40 -25.76 6.83
N ASP A 228 6.36 -26.52 7.20
CA ASP A 228 6.36 -27.98 7.17
C ASP A 228 6.52 -28.52 5.73
N GLU A 229 5.86 -27.89 4.75
CA GLU A 229 6.05 -28.27 3.33
C GLU A 229 7.48 -27.97 2.87
N LEU A 230 8.06 -26.83 3.28
CA LEU A 230 9.45 -26.49 2.97
C LEU A 230 10.45 -27.48 3.56
N ASP A 231 10.27 -27.90 4.81
CA ASP A 231 11.15 -28.87 5.47
C ASP A 231 11.11 -30.24 4.77
N ALA A 232 9.90 -30.71 4.43
CA ALA A 232 9.72 -31.96 3.68
C ALA A 232 10.37 -31.90 2.30
N LEU A 233 10.17 -30.79 1.57
CA LEU A 233 10.75 -30.57 0.25
C LEU A 233 12.27 -30.48 0.30
N PHE A 234 12.82 -29.79 1.29
CA PHE A 234 14.26 -29.66 1.49
C PHE A 234 14.91 -31.01 1.82
N THR A 235 14.30 -31.78 2.72
CA THR A 235 14.75 -33.14 3.05
C THR A 235 14.81 -34.02 1.80
N GLN A 236 13.76 -33.98 0.97
CA GLN A 236 13.72 -34.73 -0.28
C GLN A 236 14.80 -34.27 -1.27
N TYR A 237 15.02 -32.95 -1.39
CA TYR A 237 16.06 -32.38 -2.25
C TYR A 237 17.46 -32.86 -1.85
N VAL A 238 17.78 -32.83 -0.56
CA VAL A 238 19.08 -33.30 -0.03
C VAL A 238 19.30 -34.79 -0.32
N LEU A 239 18.27 -35.62 -0.13
CA LEU A 239 18.35 -37.06 -0.42
C LEU A 239 18.62 -37.33 -1.91
N ASN A 240 17.95 -36.61 -2.81
CA ASN A 240 18.14 -36.78 -4.25
C ASN A 240 19.54 -36.35 -4.71
N PHE A 241 20.07 -35.25 -4.16
CA PHE A 241 21.44 -34.80 -4.44
C PHE A 241 22.49 -35.74 -3.87
N GLY A 242 22.29 -36.25 -2.64
CA GLY A 242 23.17 -37.24 -2.01
C GLY A 242 23.21 -38.58 -2.77
N ALA A 243 22.15 -38.91 -3.50
CA ALA A 243 22.05 -40.12 -4.33
C ALA A 243 22.63 -39.95 -5.76
N GLY A 244 23.20 -38.79 -6.10
CA GLY A 244 23.83 -38.54 -7.40
C GLY A 244 22.88 -38.19 -8.55
N GLY A 245 21.64 -37.80 -8.25
CA GLY A 245 20.71 -37.26 -9.25
C GLY A 245 21.03 -35.79 -9.53
N THR A 246 21.45 -35.49 -10.77
CA THR A 246 21.51 -34.13 -11.32
C THR A 246 20.12 -33.58 -11.59
#